data_AF-A0A212JMC0-F1
#
_entry.id   AF-A0A212JMC0-F1
#
_cell.length_a   1.000
_cell.length_b   1.000
_cell.length_c   1.000
_cell.angle_alpha   90.00
_cell.angle_beta   90.00
_cell.angle_gamma   90.00
#
_symmetry.space_group_name_H-M   'P 1'
#
loop_
_entity.id
_entity.type
_entity.pdbx_description
1 polymer ?
#
loop_
_entity_poly.entity_id
_entity_poly.type
_entity_poly.pdbx_seq_one_letter_code
_entity_poly.pdbx_strand_id
1 'polypeptide(L)'
;MFDNVNPYTLRTEVSEGMTRYFVSFKDGQATLRETEVSRPIYLEFLRFVKTERNLRRWDERHTEQSDLTDESLYLYGDEAFSSPTMALDIVKRMVRMGGMLLDAQTPRVDSYIGDGTRISAMIPPVVPQECGVITSIRKQNKSEITREQLFTSGSVSPDMLDFLTLCLCNGISVGLAGGTGAGKTTDQAYLLNEYIRQNDDYNNRVFVIEDSRELNLTAYDKGNNRPARVLYTVTKDPPNPITMLDLIVSSLRFHPSLIVPAEVRDAAAWEAANAGQTGHTILTAFHADSAFDAYRRLVSMCHAAQTGLSDAHLLEMCVGAWPVMVFKKQLKDNSRKYMEIFEATGVENGRLQGRMLYRFVISETERDGRGRVIKVHGSHKKVGTISPELFCRLRDNGAPEAELYRLFPDACPEVTEK
;
A
#
# COMPACT_ATOMS: atom_id res chain seq x y z
N MET A 1 9.10 27.71 12.34
CA MET A 1 7.73 27.83 11.78
C MET A 1 7.22 26.41 11.57
N PHE A 2 6.01 26.06 12.03
CA PHE A 2 5.44 24.74 11.77
C PHE A 2 5.15 24.65 10.27
N ASP A 3 5.78 23.70 9.58
CA ASP A 3 5.41 23.39 8.20
C ASP A 3 4.33 22.30 8.24
N ASN A 4 3.36 22.33 7.32
CA ASN A 4 2.21 21.40 7.29
C ASN A 4 2.61 19.91 7.07
N VAL A 5 3.91 19.65 6.97
CA VAL A 5 4.52 18.37 6.62
C VAL A 5 4.95 17.55 7.85
N ASN A 6 5.27 18.19 8.99
CA ASN A 6 5.82 17.48 10.15
C ASN A 6 4.95 17.66 11.42
N PRO A 7 4.61 16.56 12.13
CA PRO A 7 3.80 16.61 13.35
C PRO A 7 4.53 17.20 14.58
N TYR A 8 5.81 17.52 14.46
CA TYR A 8 6.63 18.07 15.54
C TYR A 8 7.61 19.11 15.01
N THR A 9 8.09 19.98 15.91
CA THR A 9 9.19 20.91 15.63
C THR A 9 10.39 20.56 16.46
N LEU A 10 11.57 20.82 15.89
CA LEU A 10 12.86 20.57 16.51
C LEU A 10 13.55 21.90 16.78
N ARG A 11 14.04 22.06 18.01
CA ARG A 11 14.75 23.26 18.46
C ARG A 11 16.04 22.85 19.16
N THR A 12 17.10 23.60 18.92
CA THR A 12 18.33 23.53 19.71
C THR A 12 18.49 24.82 20.50
N GLU A 13 18.99 24.72 21.72
CA GLU A 13 19.36 25.87 22.55
C GLU A 13 20.83 25.72 22.96
N VAL A 14 21.62 26.76 22.75
CA VAL A 14 23.02 26.79 23.16
C VAL A 14 23.14 27.71 24.35
N SER A 15 23.51 27.16 25.50
CA SER A 15 23.79 27.92 26.72
C SER A 15 25.04 27.37 27.38
N GLU A 16 25.95 28.26 27.80
CA GLU A 16 27.20 27.92 28.52
C GLU A 16 28.04 26.79 27.89
N GLY A 17 28.09 26.73 26.55
CA GLY A 17 28.87 25.72 25.82
C GLY A 17 28.19 24.34 25.71
N MET A 18 26.99 24.18 26.25
CA MET A 18 26.18 22.97 26.12
C MET A 18 25.03 23.19 25.14
N THR A 19 24.86 22.27 24.18
CA THR A 19 23.71 22.27 23.27
C THR A 19 22.62 21.38 23.84
N ARG A 20 21.44 21.95 24.10
CA ARG A 20 20.23 21.25 24.53
C ARG A 20 19.32 21.05 23.32
N TYR A 21 18.66 19.90 23.26
CA TYR A 21 17.87 19.48 22.10
C TYR A 21 16.42 19.27 22.51
N PHE A 22 15.48 19.82 21.73
CA PHE A 22 14.07 19.80 22.08
C PHE A 22 13.21 19.28 20.94
N VAL A 23 12.23 18.45 21.30
CA VAL A 23 11.14 18.02 20.42
C VAL A 23 9.84 18.59 20.96
N SER A 24 9.13 19.30 20.11
CA SER A 24 7.88 19.98 20.44
C SER A 24 6.73 19.43 19.63
N PHE A 25 5.65 19.07 20.30
CA PHE A 25 4.41 18.58 19.69
C PHE A 25 3.28 19.59 19.93
N LYS A 26 2.37 19.73 18.96
CA LYS A 26 1.08 20.38 19.20
C LYS A 26 0.12 19.36 19.78
N ASP A 27 -0.46 19.64 20.94
CA ASP A 27 -1.55 18.81 21.44
C ASP A 27 -2.86 19.09 20.68
N GLY A 28 -3.88 18.27 20.91
CA GLY A 28 -5.19 18.39 20.27
C GLY A 28 -5.95 19.70 20.58
N GLN A 29 -5.41 20.56 21.46
CA GLN A 29 -5.91 21.91 21.77
C GLN A 29 -4.99 23.02 21.22
N ALA A 30 -4.07 22.67 20.31
CA ALA A 30 -3.06 23.56 19.72
C ALA A 30 -2.07 24.18 20.72
N THR A 31 -1.96 23.65 21.95
CA THR A 31 -0.96 24.06 22.93
C THR A 31 0.36 23.32 22.65
N LEU A 32 1.46 24.06 22.68
CA LEU A 32 2.78 23.58 22.30
C LEU A 32 3.47 22.99 23.54
N ARG A 33 3.76 21.69 23.50
CA ARG A 33 4.47 21.00 24.59
C ARG A 33 5.86 20.56 24.14
N GLU A 34 6.86 21.19 24.71
CA GLU A 34 8.27 20.96 24.43
C GLU A 34 8.85 19.91 25.39
N THR A 35 9.74 19.06 24.90
CA THR A 35 10.45 18.03 25.68
C THR A 35 11.92 18.06 25.32
N GLU A 36 12.79 18.21 26.31
CA GLU A 36 14.23 18.03 26.13
C GLU A 36 14.56 16.55 25.88
N VAL A 37 15.39 16.28 24.89
CA VAL A 37 15.82 14.93 24.49
C VAL A 37 17.34 14.88 24.30
N SER A 38 17.89 13.67 24.28
CA SER A 38 19.31 13.48 23.93
C SER A 38 19.59 13.90 22.48
N ARG A 39 20.85 14.26 22.17
CA ARG A 39 21.28 14.56 20.80
C ARG A 39 20.96 13.41 19.83
N PRO A 40 21.20 12.12 20.15
CA PRO A 40 20.86 11.01 19.26
C PRO A 40 19.36 10.90 18.99
N ILE A 41 18.50 11.06 20.00
CA ILE A 41 17.05 11.09 19.80
C ILE A 41 16.65 12.28 18.92
N TYR A 42 17.21 13.46 19.17
CA TYR A 42 16.97 14.63 18.32
C TYR A 42 17.40 14.40 16.87
N LEU A 43 18.55 13.75 16.66
CA LEU A 43 19.02 13.34 15.34
C LEU A 43 18.10 12.28 14.72
N GLU A 44 17.52 11.37 15.50
CA GLU A 44 16.48 10.47 15.00
C GLU A 44 15.25 11.23 14.54
N PHE A 45 14.72 12.19 15.31
CA PHE A 45 13.62 13.05 14.85
C PHE A 45 14.01 13.88 13.61
N LEU A 46 15.26 14.35 13.50
CA LEU A 46 15.77 14.96 12.27
C LEU A 46 15.83 13.96 11.10
N ARG A 47 16.20 12.71 11.36
CA ARG A 47 16.29 11.62 10.37
C ARG A 47 14.94 11.02 10.00
N PHE A 48 13.93 11.10 10.87
CA PHE A 48 12.52 10.79 10.58
C PHE A 48 11.96 11.72 9.50
N VAL A 49 12.56 12.88 9.27
CA VAL A 49 12.23 13.70 8.10
C VAL A 49 12.60 12.97 6.80
N LYS A 50 13.57 12.03 6.82
CA LYS A 50 14.26 11.49 5.65
C LYS A 50 14.11 9.97 5.37
N THR A 51 13.76 9.07 6.31
CA THR A 51 13.69 7.59 6.05
C THR A 51 12.97 6.77 7.15
N GLU A 52 12.54 5.52 6.83
CA GLU A 52 11.91 4.52 7.74
C GLU A 52 12.84 4.06 8.87
N ARG A 53 12.37 4.02 10.14
CA ARG A 53 13.16 3.53 11.30
C ARG A 53 12.33 2.90 12.42
N ASN A 54 12.78 1.76 12.93
CA ASN A 54 12.23 1.12 14.14
C ASN A 54 12.93 1.68 15.39
N LEU A 55 12.20 2.32 16.31
CA LEU A 55 12.72 2.67 17.64
C LEU A 55 12.42 1.52 18.60
N ARG A 56 13.39 0.63 18.86
CA ARG A 56 13.24 -0.43 19.87
C ARG A 56 14.19 -0.21 21.05
N ARG A 57 13.60 -0.34 22.24
CA ARG A 57 14.20 -0.76 23.52
C ARG A 57 15.01 0.31 24.29
N TRP A 58 14.79 0.33 25.60
CA TRP A 58 15.79 0.65 26.62
C TRP A 58 16.10 -0.68 27.32
N ASP A 59 17.32 -1.18 27.22
CA ASP A 59 17.78 -2.35 27.98
C ASP A 59 19.27 -2.21 28.26
N GLU A 60 19.59 -2.19 29.55
CA GLU A 60 20.95 -2.10 30.10
C GLU A 60 21.82 -3.32 29.78
N ARG A 61 21.28 -4.41 29.22
CA ARG A 61 21.96 -5.73 29.14
C ARG A 61 22.36 -6.24 27.76
N HIS A 62 22.25 -5.47 26.67
CA HIS A 62 22.64 -5.99 25.34
C HIS A 62 23.78 -5.18 24.70
N THR A 63 24.98 -5.78 24.66
CA THR A 63 26.18 -5.34 23.93
C THR A 63 26.40 -6.12 22.63
N GLU A 64 25.35 -6.63 21.98
CA GLU A 64 25.49 -7.35 20.71
C GLU A 64 25.12 -6.47 19.52
N GLN A 65 26.16 -6.11 18.76
CA GLN A 65 26.08 -5.51 17.44
C GLN A 65 25.54 -6.57 16.46
N SER A 66 24.27 -6.45 16.07
CA SER A 66 23.64 -7.35 15.11
C SER A 66 24.03 -6.97 13.67
N ASP A 67 24.74 -7.86 12.97
CA ASP A 67 25.09 -7.80 11.54
C ASP A 67 23.89 -7.98 10.56
N LEU A 68 22.67 -7.65 11.00
CA LEU A 68 21.49 -7.63 10.14
C LEU A 68 21.49 -6.32 9.36
N THR A 69 21.31 -6.41 8.04
CA THR A 69 21.31 -5.29 7.08
C THR A 69 20.07 -4.39 7.15
N ASP A 70 19.24 -4.53 8.19
CA ASP A 70 18.37 -3.43 8.61
C ASP A 70 19.26 -2.49 9.43
N GLU A 71 19.37 -1.22 9.08
CA GLU A 71 20.08 -0.18 9.85
C GLU A 71 19.42 0.04 11.23
N SER A 72 19.41 -0.99 12.07
CA SER A 72 18.83 -1.02 13.40
C SER A 72 19.80 -0.33 14.33
N LEU A 73 19.58 0.97 14.54
CA LEU A 73 20.33 1.76 15.51
C LEU A 73 19.77 1.47 16.91
N TYR A 74 20.60 0.86 17.74
CA TYR A 74 20.30 0.69 19.16
C TYR A 74 20.94 1.84 19.94
N LEU A 75 20.12 2.61 20.65
CA LEU A 75 20.57 3.71 21.51
C LEU A 75 20.67 3.19 22.95
N TYR A 76 21.80 3.47 23.61
CA TYR A 76 22.07 3.05 25.00
C TYR A 76 22.60 4.21 25.84
N GLY A 77 22.51 4.08 27.17
CA GLY A 77 23.03 5.09 28.10
C GLY A 77 22.45 6.49 27.83
N ASP A 78 23.31 7.50 27.80
CA ASP A 78 22.94 8.91 27.56
C ASP A 78 22.36 9.18 26.15
N GLU A 79 22.47 8.22 25.24
CA GLU A 79 21.88 8.31 23.90
C GLU A 79 20.39 7.93 23.88
N ALA A 80 19.95 7.10 24.83
CA ALA A 80 18.57 6.60 24.92
C ALA A 80 17.64 7.58 25.63
N PHE A 81 16.35 7.22 25.75
CA PHE A 81 15.42 7.99 26.58
C PHE A 81 15.88 7.92 28.04
N SER A 82 15.85 9.05 28.74
CA SER A 82 16.34 9.13 30.14
C SER A 82 15.50 8.33 31.14
N SER A 83 14.27 7.96 30.77
CA SER A 83 13.44 7.00 31.51
C SER A 83 12.38 6.35 30.63
N PRO A 84 11.87 5.16 30.99
CA PRO A 84 10.71 4.54 30.34
C PRO A 84 9.47 5.45 30.35
N THR A 85 9.29 6.25 31.40
CA THR A 85 8.18 7.22 31.51
C THR A 85 8.29 8.33 30.46
N MET A 86 9.50 8.84 30.19
CA MET A 86 9.71 9.84 29.14
C MET A 86 9.36 9.28 27.75
N ALA A 87 9.82 8.07 27.46
CA ALA A 87 9.50 7.39 26.20
C ALA A 87 7.98 7.22 26.06
N LEU A 88 7.31 6.76 27.13
CA LEU A 88 5.86 6.60 27.18
C LEU A 88 5.12 7.93 26.94
N ASP A 89 5.56 9.02 27.57
CA ASP A 89 4.91 10.34 27.44
C ASP A 89 5.04 10.94 26.04
N ILE A 90 6.17 10.69 25.36
CA ILE A 90 6.36 11.07 23.95
C ILE A 90 5.47 10.22 23.05
N VAL A 91 5.47 8.90 23.23
CA VAL A 91 4.64 7.99 22.43
C VAL A 91 3.15 8.28 22.62
N LYS A 92 2.68 8.51 23.85
CA LYS A 92 1.29 8.92 24.13
C LYS A 92 0.92 10.21 23.42
N ARG A 93 1.84 11.19 23.37
CA ARG A 93 1.62 12.44 22.63
C ARG A 93 1.51 12.19 21.13
N MET A 94 2.40 11.39 20.56
CA MET A 94 2.35 11.01 19.14
C MET A 94 1.03 10.30 18.82
N VAL A 95 0.66 9.26 19.57
CA VAL A 95 -0.63 8.55 19.39
C VAL A 95 -1.83 9.50 19.46
N ARG A 96 -1.84 10.46 20.39
CA ARG A 96 -2.90 11.48 20.49
C ARG A 96 -3.02 12.37 19.27
N MET A 97 -1.91 12.65 18.57
CA MET A 97 -1.96 13.41 17.32
C MET A 97 -2.73 12.68 16.22
N GLY A 98 -2.71 11.34 16.24
CA GLY A 98 -3.54 10.52 15.37
C GLY A 98 -4.96 10.27 15.89
N GLY A 99 -5.39 11.02 16.91
CA GLY A 99 -6.74 10.93 17.47
C GLY A 99 -7.00 9.72 18.37
N MET A 100 -5.97 8.95 18.70
CA MET A 100 -6.10 7.73 19.49
C MET A 100 -5.62 7.93 20.93
N LEU A 101 -6.02 7.04 21.84
CA LEU A 101 -5.58 7.01 23.23
C LEU A 101 -4.73 5.76 23.49
N LEU A 102 -3.65 5.95 24.25
CA LEU A 102 -2.79 4.88 24.75
C LEU A 102 -2.74 4.99 26.27
N ASP A 103 -3.41 4.07 26.97
CA ASP A 103 -3.53 4.02 28.43
C ASP A 103 -3.80 2.59 28.90
N ALA A 104 -4.11 2.41 30.19
CA ALA A 104 -4.34 1.07 30.76
C ALA A 104 -5.61 0.39 30.24
N GLN A 105 -6.60 1.14 29.73
CA GLN A 105 -7.81 0.58 29.11
C GLN A 105 -7.57 0.23 27.64
N THR A 106 -6.71 1.00 26.96
CA THR A 106 -6.26 0.76 25.58
C THR A 106 -4.73 0.59 25.55
N PRO A 107 -4.18 -0.54 26.05
CA PRO A 107 -2.74 -0.71 26.23
C PRO A 107 -1.99 -1.08 24.94
N ARG A 108 -2.71 -1.23 23.82
CA ARG A 108 -2.15 -1.39 22.48
C ARG A 108 -2.92 -0.49 21.52
N VAL A 109 -2.21 0.17 20.62
CA VAL A 109 -2.80 1.06 19.63
C VAL A 109 -2.01 1.05 18.33
N ASP A 110 -2.72 1.15 17.23
CA ASP A 110 -2.20 1.52 15.92
C ASP A 110 -2.78 2.91 15.58
N SER A 111 -1.95 3.85 15.13
CA SER A 111 -2.35 5.25 14.93
C SER A 111 -1.53 5.92 13.81
N TYR A 112 -1.93 7.12 13.40
CA TYR A 112 -1.36 7.84 12.26
C TYR A 112 -1.02 9.28 12.62
N ILE A 113 0.26 9.63 12.54
CA ILE A 113 0.78 10.92 13.02
C ILE A 113 1.17 11.82 11.84
N GLY A 114 0.24 12.71 11.46
CA GLY A 114 0.45 13.55 10.29
C GLY A 114 0.58 12.75 9.00
N ASP A 115 1.25 13.33 8.01
CA ASP A 115 1.09 12.92 6.62
C ASP A 115 1.90 11.65 6.26
N GLY A 116 1.24 10.47 6.32
CA GLY A 116 1.81 9.18 5.91
C GLY A 116 2.70 8.50 6.95
N THR A 117 2.66 8.91 8.22
CA THR A 117 3.45 8.24 9.28
C THR A 117 2.55 7.38 10.16
N ARG A 118 2.79 6.07 10.15
CA ARG A 118 2.11 5.09 11.01
C ARG A 118 2.88 4.93 12.32
N ILE A 119 2.19 4.85 13.44
CA ILE A 119 2.76 4.51 14.76
C ILE A 119 1.96 3.37 15.38
N SER A 120 2.66 2.29 15.71
CA SER A 120 2.13 1.21 16.54
C SER A 120 2.77 1.32 17.92
N ALA A 121 1.99 1.20 18.99
CA ALA A 121 2.50 1.27 20.34
C ALA A 121 1.82 0.27 21.29
N MET A 122 2.58 -0.28 22.22
CA MET A 122 2.12 -1.20 23.26
C MET A 122 2.74 -0.82 24.61
N ILE A 123 1.94 -0.86 25.67
CA ILE A 123 2.32 -0.50 27.04
C ILE A 123 1.85 -1.58 28.03
N PRO A 124 2.33 -1.58 29.28
CA PRO A 124 1.82 -2.48 30.30
C PRO A 124 0.29 -2.38 30.45
N PRO A 125 -0.41 -3.50 30.66
CA PRO A 125 0.13 -4.84 30.97
C PRO A 125 0.45 -5.72 29.75
N VAL A 126 0.35 -5.22 28.52
CA VAL A 126 0.58 -6.03 27.29
C VAL A 126 2.09 -6.29 27.07
N VAL A 127 2.94 -5.44 27.64
CA VAL A 127 4.39 -5.63 27.70
C VAL A 127 4.85 -5.62 29.17
N PRO A 128 6.02 -6.20 29.50
CA PRO A 128 6.56 -6.18 30.86
C PRO A 128 6.66 -4.74 31.42
N GLN A 129 6.44 -4.59 32.73
CA GLN A 129 6.32 -3.27 33.36
C GLN A 129 7.63 -2.46 33.27
N GLU A 130 8.76 -3.15 33.34
CA GLU A 130 10.11 -2.63 33.16
C GLU A 130 10.40 -2.14 31.74
N CYS A 131 9.65 -2.60 30.74
CA CYS A 131 9.81 -2.20 29.35
C CYS A 131 9.21 -0.80 29.08
N GLY A 132 8.17 -0.42 29.83
CA GLY A 132 7.50 0.88 29.73
C GLY A 132 6.65 1.05 28.46
N VAL A 133 7.28 1.09 27.29
CA VAL A 133 6.59 1.21 25.99
C VAL A 133 7.39 0.53 24.87
N ILE A 134 6.71 -0.21 24.01
CA ILE A 134 7.23 -0.70 22.73
C ILE A 134 6.53 0.08 21.63
N THR A 135 7.28 0.70 20.72
CA THR A 135 6.70 1.42 19.58
C THR A 135 7.41 1.10 18.27
N SER A 136 6.68 1.20 17.17
CA SER A 136 7.19 1.09 15.80
C SER A 136 6.62 2.25 15.00
N ILE A 137 7.47 3.05 14.38
CA ILE A 137 7.05 4.21 13.58
C ILE A 137 7.51 4.00 12.14
N ARG A 138 6.57 3.98 11.19
CA ARG A 138 6.86 3.84 9.77
C ARG A 138 6.40 5.08 9.02
N LYS A 139 7.33 5.79 8.40
CA LYS A 139 7.02 6.91 7.51
C LYS A 139 6.96 6.45 6.07
N GLN A 140 5.80 6.61 5.45
CA GLN A 140 5.63 6.39 4.03
C GLN A 140 6.31 7.52 3.25
N ASN A 141 7.25 7.18 2.37
CA ASN A 141 7.81 8.14 1.42
C ASN A 141 6.76 8.48 0.37
N LYS A 142 6.37 9.75 0.30
CA LYS A 142 5.39 10.29 -0.66
C LYS A 142 5.95 10.60 -2.03
N SER A 143 7.15 10.12 -2.34
CA SER A 143 7.76 10.34 -3.64
C SER A 143 6.89 9.72 -4.74
N GLU A 144 6.48 10.53 -5.71
CA GLU A 144 5.85 10.05 -6.92
C GLU A 144 6.84 9.14 -7.65
N ILE A 145 6.43 7.90 -7.92
CA ILE A 145 7.22 7.02 -8.78
C ILE A 145 6.92 7.36 -10.23
N THR A 146 7.96 7.59 -11.01
CA THR A 146 7.86 7.89 -12.44
C THR A 146 7.90 6.61 -13.26
N ARG A 147 7.37 6.68 -14.49
CA ARG A 147 7.44 5.58 -15.45
C ARG A 147 8.89 5.18 -15.71
N GLU A 148 9.78 6.16 -15.84
CA GLU A 148 11.21 5.99 -16.09
C GLU A 148 11.89 5.25 -14.92
N GLN A 149 11.51 5.54 -13.68
CA GLN A 149 12.02 4.82 -12.51
C GLN A 149 11.56 3.36 -12.47
N LEU A 150 10.28 3.08 -12.79
CA LEU A 150 9.75 1.72 -12.88
C LEU A 150 10.45 0.91 -13.99
N PHE A 151 10.71 1.55 -15.13
CA PHE A 151 11.42 0.94 -16.25
C PHE A 151 12.91 0.70 -15.94
N THR A 152 13.61 1.72 -15.43
CA THR A 152 15.06 1.65 -15.15
C THR A 152 15.37 0.65 -14.03
N SER A 153 14.49 0.52 -13.03
CA SER A 153 14.60 -0.53 -12.01
C SER A 153 14.29 -1.93 -12.56
N GLY A 154 13.78 -2.02 -13.78
CA GLY A 154 13.30 -3.24 -14.41
C GLY A 154 12.17 -3.89 -13.63
N SER A 155 11.36 -3.12 -12.89
CA SER A 155 10.28 -3.66 -12.05
C SER A 155 9.13 -4.21 -12.88
N VAL A 156 8.92 -3.63 -14.07
CA VAL A 156 7.79 -3.89 -14.96
C VAL A 156 8.19 -3.44 -16.38
N SER A 157 7.60 -4.02 -17.42
CA SER A 157 7.79 -3.53 -18.79
C SER A 157 6.82 -2.38 -19.13
N PRO A 158 7.14 -1.52 -20.11
CA PRO A 158 6.24 -0.46 -20.57
C PRO A 158 4.86 -0.98 -20.99
N ASP A 159 4.82 -2.03 -21.82
CA ASP A 159 3.59 -2.66 -22.30
C ASP A 159 2.70 -3.19 -21.15
N MET A 160 3.30 -3.69 -20.07
CA MET A 160 2.54 -4.16 -18.91
C MET A 160 1.85 -2.99 -18.20
N LEU A 161 2.51 -1.84 -18.06
CA LEU A 161 1.89 -0.64 -17.48
C LEU A 161 0.80 -0.09 -18.38
N ASP A 162 1.06 -0.01 -19.69
CA ASP A 162 0.09 0.48 -20.68
C ASP A 162 -1.16 -0.38 -20.68
N PHE A 163 -1.00 -1.71 -20.65
CA PHE A 163 -2.13 -2.63 -20.54
C PHE A 163 -2.96 -2.42 -19.27
N LEU A 164 -2.32 -2.30 -18.09
CA LEU A 164 -3.03 -2.12 -16.83
C LEU A 164 -3.74 -0.75 -16.75
N THR A 165 -3.11 0.31 -17.28
CA THR A 165 -3.76 1.61 -17.41
C THR A 165 -4.94 1.55 -18.37
N LEU A 166 -4.77 0.90 -19.53
CA LEU A 166 -5.85 0.71 -20.51
C LEU A 166 -7.04 -0.04 -19.89
N CYS A 167 -6.77 -1.10 -19.11
CA CYS A 167 -7.79 -1.80 -18.34
C CYS A 167 -8.59 -0.85 -17.44
N LEU A 168 -7.91 -0.09 -16.58
CA LEU A 168 -8.58 0.80 -15.63
C LEU A 168 -9.36 1.92 -16.32
N CYS A 169 -8.81 2.53 -17.38
CA CYS A 169 -9.49 3.58 -18.14
C CYS A 169 -10.76 3.06 -18.83
N ASN A 170 -10.79 1.78 -19.22
CA ASN A 170 -11.90 1.14 -19.94
C ASN A 170 -12.72 0.19 -19.05
N GLY A 171 -12.82 0.47 -17.75
CA GLY A 171 -13.78 -0.23 -16.88
C GLY A 171 -13.42 -1.67 -16.50
N ILE A 172 -12.16 -2.08 -16.67
CA ILE A 172 -11.65 -3.39 -16.27
C ILE A 172 -10.91 -3.26 -14.94
N SER A 173 -11.47 -3.90 -13.92
CA SER A 173 -10.87 -3.97 -12.58
C SER A 173 -9.55 -4.74 -12.57
N VAL A 174 -8.63 -4.28 -11.72
CA VAL A 174 -7.28 -4.87 -11.56
C VAL A 174 -7.03 -5.19 -10.08
N GLY A 175 -6.61 -6.42 -9.79
CA GLY A 175 -6.11 -6.84 -8.49
C GLY A 175 -4.58 -6.84 -8.43
N LEU A 176 -4.01 -6.32 -7.34
CA LEU A 176 -2.56 -6.38 -7.09
C LEU A 176 -2.24 -7.31 -5.92
N ALA A 177 -1.71 -8.49 -6.23
CA ALA A 177 -1.24 -9.48 -5.29
C ALA A 177 0.23 -9.28 -4.91
N GLY A 178 0.59 -9.56 -3.66
CA GLY A 178 1.99 -9.64 -3.24
C GLY A 178 2.22 -9.55 -1.74
N GLY A 179 3.41 -9.95 -1.29
CA GLY A 179 3.82 -9.85 0.10
C GLY A 179 3.93 -8.41 0.64
N THR A 180 4.16 -8.29 1.95
CA THR A 180 4.51 -7.01 2.59
C THR A 180 5.81 -6.47 1.98
N GLY A 181 5.88 -5.15 1.73
CA GLY A 181 7.08 -4.52 1.16
C GLY A 181 7.29 -4.75 -0.34
N ALA A 182 6.41 -5.50 -1.03
CA ALA A 182 6.51 -5.74 -2.47
C ALA A 182 6.29 -4.47 -3.32
N GLY A 183 5.74 -3.40 -2.74
CA GLY A 183 5.51 -2.11 -3.42
C GLY A 183 4.17 -1.99 -4.14
N LYS A 184 3.13 -2.68 -3.65
CA LYS A 184 1.77 -2.65 -4.25
C LYS A 184 1.12 -1.27 -4.19
N THR A 185 1.15 -0.61 -3.03
CA THR A 185 0.61 0.74 -2.84
C THR A 185 1.27 1.76 -3.76
N THR A 186 2.58 1.61 -4.02
CA THR A 186 3.32 2.44 -4.98
C THR A 186 2.81 2.25 -6.41
N ASP A 187 2.51 1.01 -6.82
CA ASP A 187 1.95 0.74 -8.14
C ASP A 187 0.50 1.22 -8.26
N GLN A 188 -0.31 1.10 -7.19
CA GLN A 188 -1.65 1.69 -7.17
C GLN A 188 -1.59 3.20 -7.40
N ALA A 189 -0.71 3.90 -6.67
CA ALA A 189 -0.54 5.34 -6.86
C ALA A 189 -0.11 5.67 -8.29
N TYR A 190 0.80 4.88 -8.88
CA TYR A 190 1.20 5.05 -10.28
C TYR A 190 0.01 4.88 -11.24
N LEU A 191 -0.67 3.74 -11.17
CA LEU A 191 -1.79 3.39 -12.04
C LEU A 191 -2.94 4.40 -11.93
N LEU A 192 -3.23 4.87 -10.72
CA LEU A 192 -4.26 5.90 -10.48
C LEU A 192 -3.87 7.26 -11.06
N ASN A 193 -2.59 7.64 -10.96
CA ASN A 193 -2.11 8.87 -11.58
C ASN A 193 -2.11 8.79 -13.11
N GLU A 194 -1.83 7.62 -13.69
CA GLU A 194 -2.00 7.41 -15.14
C GLU A 194 -3.48 7.40 -15.53
N TYR A 195 -4.36 6.76 -14.76
CA TYR A 195 -5.81 6.81 -14.96
C TYR A 195 -6.34 8.25 -14.97
N ILE A 196 -5.92 9.07 -14.01
CA ILE A 196 -6.32 10.50 -13.96
C ILE A 196 -5.86 11.25 -15.23
N ARG A 197 -4.65 10.96 -15.73
CA ARG A 197 -4.05 11.66 -16.87
C ARG A 197 -4.56 11.17 -18.23
N GLN A 198 -4.85 9.89 -18.36
CA GLN A 198 -5.15 9.25 -19.64
C GLN A 198 -6.64 8.97 -19.85
N ASN A 199 -7.45 9.02 -18.80
CA ASN A 199 -8.89 8.82 -18.94
C ASN A 199 -9.56 10.07 -19.54
N ASP A 200 -10.25 9.83 -20.64
CA ASP A 200 -10.98 10.75 -21.51
C ASP A 200 -12.39 11.11 -21.00
N ASP A 201 -12.95 10.32 -20.06
CA ASP A 201 -14.14 10.72 -19.31
C ASP A 201 -13.77 11.74 -18.22
N TYR A 202 -14.02 13.02 -18.50
CA TYR A 202 -13.83 14.13 -17.57
C TYR A 202 -14.74 14.06 -16.33
N ASN A 203 -15.78 13.22 -16.35
CA ASN A 203 -16.62 12.97 -15.19
C ASN A 203 -16.10 11.89 -14.26
N ASN A 204 -14.98 11.25 -14.61
CA ASN A 204 -14.40 10.18 -13.84
C ASN A 204 -14.14 10.56 -12.38
N ARG A 205 -14.65 9.76 -11.45
CA ARG A 205 -14.45 9.99 -10.01
C ARG A 205 -13.77 8.80 -9.37
N VAL A 206 -12.67 9.06 -8.68
CA VAL A 206 -11.92 8.04 -7.92
C VAL A 206 -12.30 8.13 -6.45
N PHE A 207 -12.76 7.03 -5.86
CA PHE A 207 -13.07 6.94 -4.44
C PHE A 207 -12.05 6.06 -3.73
N VAL A 208 -11.14 6.69 -2.98
CA VAL A 208 -10.04 6.03 -2.28
C VAL A 208 -10.44 5.71 -0.84
N ILE A 209 -10.20 4.46 -0.42
CA ILE A 209 -10.51 3.92 0.89
C ILE A 209 -9.23 3.28 1.45
N GLU A 210 -8.70 3.82 2.53
CA GLU A 210 -7.45 3.36 3.13
C GLU A 210 -7.60 3.16 4.66
N ASP A 211 -6.79 2.29 5.26
CA ASP A 211 -6.66 2.31 6.73
C ASP A 211 -6.01 3.62 7.21
N SER A 212 -5.11 4.16 6.37
CA SER A 212 -4.49 5.46 6.54
C SER A 212 -4.06 6.02 5.21
N ARG A 213 -4.04 7.34 5.12
CA ARG A 213 -3.65 8.04 3.90
C ARG A 213 -2.20 7.74 3.50
N GLU A 214 -2.01 6.84 2.55
CA GLU A 214 -0.72 6.47 1.95
C GLU A 214 -0.64 6.83 0.48
N LEU A 215 -1.74 6.73 -0.27
CA LEU A 215 -1.79 7.04 -1.69
C LEU A 215 -1.61 8.54 -1.94
N ASN A 216 -0.62 8.86 -2.77
CA ASN A 216 -0.33 10.22 -3.21
C ASN A 216 -0.72 10.38 -4.68
N LEU A 217 -1.90 10.95 -4.93
CA LEU A 217 -2.41 11.20 -6.28
C LEU A 217 -2.33 12.69 -6.60
N THR A 218 -2.08 13.00 -7.86
CA THR A 218 -2.07 14.38 -8.36
C THR A 218 -3.41 15.05 -8.07
N ALA A 219 -3.37 16.26 -7.54
CA ALA A 219 -4.57 17.07 -7.32
C ALA A 219 -5.03 17.75 -8.62
N TYR A 220 -4.12 17.92 -9.58
CA TYR A 220 -4.38 18.65 -10.82
C TYR A 220 -3.65 17.98 -11.98
N ASP A 221 -4.41 17.57 -12.99
CA ASP A 221 -3.88 17.09 -14.25
C ASP A 221 -3.55 18.28 -15.13
N LYS A 222 -2.25 18.61 -15.20
CA LYS A 222 -1.72 19.71 -16.01
C LYS A 222 -1.84 19.44 -17.50
N GLY A 223 -1.80 18.18 -17.93
CA GLY A 223 -1.84 17.81 -19.36
C GLY A 223 -3.20 18.13 -19.97
N ASN A 224 -4.27 17.81 -19.24
CA ASN A 224 -5.64 18.09 -19.65
C ASN A 224 -6.23 19.36 -18.99
N ASN A 225 -5.41 20.12 -18.25
CA ASN A 225 -5.76 21.36 -17.57
C ASN A 225 -7.05 21.26 -16.70
N ARG A 226 -7.11 20.26 -15.82
CA ARG A 226 -8.30 19.97 -14.98
C ARG A 226 -7.95 19.49 -13.56
N PRO A 227 -8.80 19.73 -12.56
CA PRO A 227 -8.64 19.12 -11.24
C PRO A 227 -8.90 17.62 -11.29
N ALA A 228 -8.14 16.85 -10.52
CA ALA A 228 -8.42 15.43 -10.30
C ALA A 228 -9.64 15.29 -9.38
N ARG A 229 -10.61 14.44 -9.76
CA ARG A 229 -11.83 14.21 -8.97
C ARG A 229 -11.65 13.01 -8.04
N VAL A 230 -10.79 13.19 -7.03
CA VAL A 230 -10.48 12.14 -6.05
C VAL A 230 -11.14 12.45 -4.70
N LEU A 231 -11.91 11.49 -4.19
CA LEU A 231 -12.44 11.48 -2.83
C LEU A 231 -11.58 10.54 -1.99
N TYR A 232 -10.99 11.06 -0.91
CA TYR A 232 -10.19 10.26 0.01
C TYR A 232 -10.98 9.99 1.29
N THR A 233 -11.01 8.73 1.69
CA THR A 233 -11.59 8.28 2.96
C THR A 233 -10.61 7.40 3.69
N VAL A 234 -10.71 7.39 5.02
CA VAL A 234 -9.93 6.51 5.88
C VAL A 234 -10.85 5.76 6.83
N THR A 235 -10.50 4.52 7.17
CA THR A 235 -11.20 3.76 8.20
C THR A 235 -11.03 4.42 9.57
N LYS A 236 -11.87 4.02 10.51
CA LYS A 236 -11.85 4.53 11.87
C LYS A 236 -11.95 3.38 12.84
N ASP A 237 -11.06 3.37 13.83
CA ASP A 237 -11.04 2.42 14.93
C ASP A 237 -12.10 2.73 16.01
N PRO A 238 -12.33 1.83 16.99
CA PRO A 238 -13.25 2.04 18.11
C PRO A 238 -13.05 3.39 18.84
N PRO A 239 -14.09 3.91 19.54
CA PRO A 239 -15.31 3.23 20.00
C PRO A 239 -16.48 3.22 19.01
N ASN A 240 -16.40 4.00 17.92
CA ASN A 240 -17.41 4.00 16.86
C ASN A 240 -16.69 3.72 15.53
N PRO A 241 -16.45 2.43 15.22
CA PRO A 241 -15.63 2.04 14.09
C PRO A 241 -16.34 2.30 12.76
N ILE A 242 -15.56 2.68 11.75
CA ILE A 242 -15.99 2.74 10.35
C ILE A 242 -15.02 1.85 9.59
N THR A 243 -15.52 0.71 9.12
CA THR A 243 -14.70 -0.30 8.45
C THR A 243 -14.50 0.03 6.97
N MET A 244 -13.55 -0.66 6.33
CA MET A 244 -13.38 -0.57 4.88
C MET A 244 -14.65 -1.02 4.14
N LEU A 245 -15.35 -2.04 4.65
CA LEU A 245 -16.63 -2.48 4.12
C LEU A 245 -17.67 -1.36 4.16
N ASP A 246 -17.82 -0.66 5.29
CA ASP A 246 -18.76 0.47 5.43
C ASP A 246 -18.48 1.59 4.42
N LEU A 247 -17.19 1.86 4.17
CA LEU A 247 -16.76 2.87 3.20
C LEU A 247 -16.98 2.43 1.76
N ILE A 248 -16.83 1.13 1.44
CA ILE A 248 -17.18 0.61 0.10
C ILE A 248 -18.68 0.79 -0.13
N VAL A 249 -19.54 0.35 0.80
CA VAL A 249 -21.00 0.54 0.72
C VAL A 249 -21.36 2.02 0.55
N SER A 250 -20.72 2.89 1.33
CA SER A 250 -20.94 4.34 1.25
C SER A 250 -20.51 4.90 -0.11
N SER A 251 -19.38 4.43 -0.65
CA SER A 251 -18.80 4.91 -1.91
C SER A 251 -19.76 4.78 -3.09
N LEU A 252 -20.60 3.74 -3.12
CA LEU A 252 -21.59 3.49 -4.18
C LEU A 252 -22.58 4.66 -4.36
N ARG A 253 -22.79 5.48 -3.32
CA ARG A 253 -23.68 6.66 -3.38
C ARG A 253 -22.99 7.92 -3.94
N PHE A 254 -21.68 7.89 -4.10
CA PHE A 254 -20.88 9.02 -4.58
C PHE A 254 -20.66 9.01 -6.09
N HIS A 255 -21.33 8.09 -6.81
CA HIS A 255 -21.17 7.88 -8.26
C HIS A 255 -19.69 7.76 -8.67
N PRO A 256 -18.92 6.83 -8.06
CA PRO A 256 -17.53 6.64 -8.42
C PRO A 256 -17.40 5.86 -9.73
N SER A 257 -16.47 6.28 -10.58
CA SER A 257 -16.06 5.50 -11.76
C SER A 257 -15.03 4.42 -11.40
N LEU A 258 -14.24 4.69 -10.36
CA LEU A 258 -13.22 3.79 -9.83
C LEU A 258 -13.25 3.82 -8.30
N ILE A 259 -13.41 2.66 -7.67
CA ILE A 259 -13.34 2.49 -6.21
C ILE A 259 -12.01 1.81 -5.89
N VAL A 260 -11.30 2.36 -4.92
CA VAL A 260 -9.95 1.93 -4.53
C VAL A 260 -9.92 1.58 -3.05
N PRO A 261 -10.40 0.40 -2.65
CA PRO A 261 -10.05 -0.15 -1.36
C PRO A 261 -8.58 -0.55 -1.40
N ALA A 262 -7.70 0.27 -0.84
CA ALA A 262 -6.26 0.20 -1.11
C ALA A 262 -5.65 -1.14 -0.72
N GLU A 263 -6.07 -1.73 0.41
CA GLU A 263 -5.64 -3.07 0.78
C GLU A 263 -6.77 -3.83 1.49
N VAL A 264 -7.33 -4.83 0.80
CA VAL A 264 -8.40 -5.67 1.36
C VAL A 264 -7.79 -6.87 2.08
N ARG A 265 -8.28 -7.13 3.30
CA ARG A 265 -7.78 -8.21 4.18
C ARG A 265 -8.88 -9.06 4.82
N ASP A 266 -10.14 -8.68 4.64
CA ASP A 266 -11.28 -9.19 5.40
C ASP A 266 -12.57 -9.20 4.55
N ALA A 267 -13.73 -9.18 5.23
CA ALA A 267 -15.05 -9.15 4.63
C ALA A 267 -15.26 -8.01 3.61
N ALA A 268 -14.44 -6.95 3.60
CA ALA A 268 -14.47 -5.93 2.56
C ALA A 268 -14.26 -6.50 1.14
N ALA A 269 -13.63 -7.67 0.99
CA ALA A 269 -13.47 -8.37 -0.28
C ALA A 269 -14.82 -8.70 -0.94
N TRP A 270 -15.79 -9.12 -0.13
CA TRP A 270 -17.13 -9.44 -0.59
C TRP A 270 -17.82 -8.22 -1.22
N GLU A 271 -17.79 -7.09 -0.51
CA GLU A 271 -18.47 -5.89 -0.97
C GLU A 271 -17.75 -5.27 -2.17
N ALA A 272 -16.41 -5.30 -2.19
CA ALA A 272 -15.65 -4.91 -3.37
C ALA A 272 -15.98 -5.80 -4.58
N ALA A 273 -16.18 -7.10 -4.38
CA ALA A 273 -16.57 -8.02 -5.45
C ALA A 273 -17.98 -7.73 -5.99
N ASN A 274 -18.93 -7.38 -5.11
CA ASN A 274 -20.27 -6.93 -5.52
C ASN A 274 -20.23 -5.63 -6.32
N ALA A 275 -19.47 -4.65 -5.83
CA ALA A 275 -19.28 -3.38 -6.53
C ALA A 275 -18.68 -3.59 -7.94
N GLY A 276 -17.67 -4.47 -8.04
CA GLY A 276 -17.02 -4.83 -9.30
C GLY A 276 -17.96 -5.46 -10.33
N GLN A 277 -18.94 -6.25 -9.88
CA GLN A 277 -19.93 -6.87 -10.76
C GLN A 277 -21.10 -5.95 -11.12
N THR A 278 -21.30 -4.85 -10.40
CA THR A 278 -22.38 -3.89 -10.63
C THR A 278 -21.93 -2.68 -11.45
N GLY A 279 -20.84 -2.81 -12.21
CA GLY A 279 -20.36 -1.80 -13.16
C GLY A 279 -19.37 -0.78 -12.58
N HIS A 280 -18.91 -0.97 -11.35
CA HIS A 280 -17.85 -0.13 -10.77
C HIS A 280 -16.48 -0.74 -11.06
N THR A 281 -15.55 0.06 -11.59
CA THR A 281 -14.16 -0.39 -11.71
C THR A 281 -13.54 -0.46 -10.33
N ILE A 282 -12.83 -1.54 -10.02
CA ILE A 282 -12.14 -1.72 -8.73
C ILE A 282 -10.64 -1.87 -8.96
N LEU A 283 -9.85 -1.08 -8.24
CA LEU A 283 -8.41 -1.30 -8.08
C LEU A 283 -8.13 -1.60 -6.61
N THR A 284 -7.58 -2.76 -6.31
CA THR A 284 -7.27 -3.14 -4.92
C THR A 284 -5.96 -3.90 -4.82
N ALA A 285 -5.45 -4.06 -3.61
CA ALA A 285 -4.31 -4.89 -3.31
C ALA A 285 -4.63 -5.89 -2.19
N PHE A 286 -3.93 -7.01 -2.19
CA PHE A 286 -4.05 -8.03 -1.15
C PHE A 286 -2.78 -8.87 -1.06
N HIS A 287 -2.67 -9.62 0.02
CA HIS A 287 -1.55 -10.52 0.27
C HIS A 287 -1.80 -11.91 -0.31
N ALA A 288 -0.98 -12.28 -1.29
CA ALA A 288 -0.91 -13.61 -1.86
C ALA A 288 0.49 -13.88 -2.41
N ASP A 289 0.77 -15.16 -2.69
CA ASP A 289 2.09 -15.65 -3.13
C ASP A 289 2.17 -15.94 -4.64
N SER A 290 1.07 -15.76 -5.36
CA SER A 290 0.97 -15.80 -6.81
C SER A 290 -0.30 -15.08 -7.29
N ALA A 291 -0.43 -14.84 -8.60
CA ALA A 291 -1.66 -14.28 -9.16
C ALA A 291 -2.81 -15.29 -9.09
N PHE A 292 -2.51 -16.59 -9.16
CA PHE A 292 -3.53 -17.64 -9.03
C PHE A 292 -4.02 -17.78 -7.58
N ASP A 293 -3.10 -17.81 -6.61
CA ASP A 293 -3.45 -17.96 -5.18
C ASP A 293 -4.20 -16.73 -4.63
N ALA A 294 -4.07 -15.58 -5.29
CA ALA A 294 -4.86 -14.40 -4.96
C ALA A 294 -6.37 -14.67 -4.99
N TYR A 295 -6.89 -15.41 -5.97
CA TYR A 295 -8.31 -15.74 -6.02
C TYR A 295 -8.74 -16.65 -4.87
N ARG A 296 -7.89 -17.59 -4.46
CA ARG A 296 -8.17 -18.42 -3.27
C ARG A 296 -8.23 -17.58 -2.00
N ARG A 297 -7.33 -16.61 -1.87
CA ARG A 297 -7.34 -15.64 -0.77
C ARG A 297 -8.60 -14.77 -0.80
N LEU A 298 -9.02 -14.30 -1.97
CA LEU A 298 -10.26 -13.53 -2.15
C LEU A 298 -11.48 -14.35 -1.71
N VAL A 299 -11.62 -15.60 -2.15
CA VAL A 299 -12.71 -16.49 -1.68
C VAL A 299 -12.68 -16.64 -0.16
N SER A 300 -11.50 -16.85 0.43
CA SER A 300 -11.36 -16.96 1.89
C SER A 300 -11.77 -15.67 2.62
N MET A 301 -11.45 -14.50 2.06
CA MET A 301 -11.83 -13.20 2.61
C MET A 301 -13.34 -12.94 2.47
N CYS A 302 -13.95 -13.34 1.35
CA CYS A 302 -15.40 -13.26 1.16
C CYS A 302 -16.16 -14.13 2.16
N HIS A 303 -15.62 -15.29 2.55
CA HIS A 303 -16.21 -16.12 3.60
C HIS A 303 -16.29 -15.41 4.96
N ALA A 304 -15.39 -14.47 5.26
CA ALA A 304 -15.45 -13.68 6.48
C ALA A 304 -16.72 -12.81 6.56
N ALA A 305 -17.38 -12.54 5.42
CA ALA A 305 -18.67 -11.86 5.36
C ALA A 305 -19.87 -12.77 5.65
N GLN A 306 -19.65 -14.07 5.89
CA GLN A 306 -20.68 -15.06 6.28
C GLN A 306 -21.87 -15.14 5.31
N THR A 307 -21.58 -15.07 4.01
CA THR A 307 -22.61 -15.01 2.95
C THR A 307 -23.40 -16.31 2.76
N GLY A 308 -22.86 -17.45 3.23
CA GLY A 308 -23.45 -18.78 3.03
C GLY A 308 -23.31 -19.33 1.60
N LEU A 309 -22.55 -18.64 0.73
CA LEU A 309 -22.31 -19.03 -0.65
C LEU A 309 -21.22 -20.12 -0.75
N SER A 310 -21.29 -20.94 -1.79
CA SER A 310 -20.27 -21.95 -2.06
C SER A 310 -18.97 -21.31 -2.56
N ASP A 311 -17.84 -22.01 -2.36
CA ASP A 311 -16.53 -21.57 -2.87
C ASP A 311 -16.54 -21.32 -4.38
N ALA A 312 -17.25 -22.15 -5.14
CA ALA A 312 -17.38 -22.00 -6.59
C ALA A 312 -18.08 -20.69 -6.97
N HIS A 313 -19.17 -20.37 -6.28
CA HIS A 313 -19.92 -19.13 -6.54
C HIS A 313 -19.11 -17.90 -6.10
N LEU A 314 -18.46 -17.94 -4.94
CA LEU A 314 -17.57 -16.87 -4.50
C LEU A 314 -16.40 -16.66 -5.47
N LEU A 315 -15.85 -17.75 -6.02
CA LEU A 315 -14.79 -17.68 -7.01
C LEU A 315 -15.28 -17.03 -8.31
N GLU A 316 -16.45 -17.41 -8.82
CA GLU A 316 -17.07 -16.77 -9.99
C GLU A 316 -17.23 -15.26 -9.78
N MET A 317 -17.71 -14.88 -8.60
CA MET A 317 -17.85 -13.47 -8.23
C MET A 317 -16.51 -12.73 -8.20
N CYS A 318 -15.47 -13.35 -7.64
CA CYS A 318 -14.12 -12.76 -7.62
C CYS A 318 -13.53 -12.64 -9.04
N VAL A 319 -13.76 -13.61 -9.92
CA VAL A 319 -13.34 -13.57 -11.32
C VAL A 319 -14.04 -12.44 -12.07
N GLY A 320 -15.36 -12.29 -11.90
CA GLY A 320 -16.12 -11.19 -12.49
C GLY A 320 -15.67 -9.82 -11.98
N ALA A 321 -15.35 -9.72 -10.69
CA ALA A 321 -14.93 -8.48 -10.05
C ALA A 321 -13.50 -8.06 -10.39
N TRP A 322 -12.57 -9.00 -10.56
CA TRP A 322 -11.18 -8.73 -10.93
C TRP A 322 -10.74 -9.66 -12.07
N PRO A 323 -11.03 -9.31 -13.33
CA PRO A 323 -10.60 -10.11 -14.47
C PRO A 323 -9.08 -10.14 -14.65
N VAL A 324 -8.37 -9.08 -14.23
CA VAL A 324 -6.92 -8.98 -14.35
C VAL A 324 -6.27 -8.99 -12.97
N MET A 325 -5.30 -9.87 -12.79
CA MET A 325 -4.58 -10.09 -11.55
C MET A 325 -3.07 -9.95 -11.77
N VAL A 326 -2.45 -9.02 -11.07
CA VAL A 326 -0.99 -8.84 -11.07
C VAL A 326 -0.42 -9.46 -9.82
N PHE A 327 0.71 -10.17 -9.91
CA PHE A 327 1.49 -10.56 -8.75
C PHE A 327 2.86 -9.90 -8.77
N LYS A 328 3.17 -9.16 -7.70
CA LYS A 328 4.44 -8.48 -7.49
C LYS A 328 5.19 -9.05 -6.29
N LYS A 329 6.49 -9.24 -6.44
CA LYS A 329 7.36 -9.81 -5.41
C LYS A 329 8.61 -8.97 -5.22
N GLN A 330 9.03 -8.84 -3.95
CA GLN A 330 10.39 -8.45 -3.62
C GLN A 330 11.28 -9.71 -3.68
N LEU A 331 12.27 -9.70 -4.57
CA LEU A 331 13.24 -10.77 -4.74
C LEU A 331 14.32 -10.68 -3.65
N LYS A 332 15.18 -11.70 -3.59
CA LYS A 332 16.21 -11.81 -2.55
C LYS A 332 17.32 -10.77 -2.65
N ASP A 333 17.46 -10.11 -3.81
CA ASP A 333 18.33 -8.95 -4.02
C ASP A 333 17.64 -7.61 -3.71
N ASN A 334 16.50 -7.63 -3.02
CA ASN A 334 15.63 -6.49 -2.73
C ASN A 334 14.98 -5.80 -3.94
N SER A 335 15.27 -6.26 -5.16
CA SER A 335 14.58 -5.77 -6.35
C SER A 335 13.11 -6.19 -6.31
N ARG A 336 12.22 -5.35 -6.82
CA ARG A 336 10.78 -5.61 -6.87
C ARG A 336 10.41 -5.86 -8.32
N LYS A 337 9.73 -6.97 -8.62
CA LYS A 337 9.39 -7.39 -9.99
C LYS A 337 7.93 -7.80 -10.09
N TYR A 338 7.29 -7.44 -11.20
CA TYR A 338 6.00 -8.00 -11.61
C TYR A 338 6.25 -9.42 -12.08
N MET A 339 5.97 -10.38 -11.20
CA MET A 339 6.25 -11.78 -11.45
C MET A 339 5.25 -12.38 -12.44
N GLU A 340 3.98 -11.97 -12.35
CA GLU A 340 2.89 -12.52 -13.15
C GLU A 340 1.86 -11.42 -13.47
N ILE A 341 1.28 -11.46 -14.66
CA ILE A 341 -0.02 -10.86 -14.97
C ILE A 341 -0.88 -11.96 -15.54
N PHE A 342 -2.00 -12.22 -14.87
CA PHE A 342 -2.94 -13.28 -15.17
C PHE A 342 -4.31 -12.67 -15.47
N GLU A 343 -4.94 -13.17 -16.52
CA GLU A 343 -6.33 -12.89 -16.84
C GLU A 343 -7.18 -14.09 -16.40
N ALA A 344 -8.13 -13.87 -15.49
CA ALA A 344 -9.13 -14.88 -15.17
C ALA A 344 -10.27 -14.83 -16.19
N THR A 345 -10.57 -15.97 -16.81
CA THR A 345 -11.59 -16.08 -17.86
C THR A 345 -12.87 -16.76 -17.38
N GLY A 346 -12.85 -17.39 -16.21
CA GLY A 346 -14.05 -18.03 -15.65
C GLY A 346 -13.75 -19.07 -14.58
N VAL A 347 -14.76 -19.84 -14.25
CA VAL A 347 -14.69 -20.98 -13.33
C VAL A 347 -15.33 -22.18 -14.01
N GLU A 348 -14.62 -23.31 -14.03
CA GLU A 348 -15.14 -24.56 -14.58
C GLU A 348 -14.95 -25.68 -13.56
N ASN A 349 -16.02 -26.40 -13.21
CA ASN A 349 -16.01 -27.45 -12.19
C ASN A 349 -15.39 -26.99 -10.85
N GLY A 350 -15.66 -25.74 -10.45
CA GLY A 350 -15.12 -25.12 -9.23
C GLY A 350 -13.61 -24.78 -9.30
N ARG A 351 -13.01 -24.77 -10.50
CA ARG A 351 -11.60 -24.41 -10.71
C ARG A 351 -11.49 -23.15 -11.53
N LEU A 352 -10.60 -22.26 -11.09
CA LEU A 352 -10.24 -21.03 -11.79
C LEU A 352 -9.65 -21.35 -13.16
N GLN A 353 -10.23 -20.74 -14.20
CA GLN A 353 -9.72 -20.75 -15.57
C GLN A 353 -9.13 -19.38 -15.91
N GLY A 354 -8.12 -19.38 -16.78
CA GLY A 354 -7.54 -18.12 -17.23
C GLY A 354 -6.26 -18.28 -18.02
N ARG A 355 -5.67 -17.15 -18.37
CA ARG A 355 -4.51 -17.03 -19.24
C ARG A 355 -3.40 -16.29 -18.53
N MET A 356 -2.22 -16.87 -18.54
CA MET A 356 -1.03 -16.14 -18.11
C MET A 356 -0.58 -15.23 -19.25
N LEU A 357 -0.61 -13.92 -19.03
CA LEU A 357 -0.24 -12.92 -20.05
C LEU A 357 1.25 -12.62 -20.00
N TYR A 358 1.78 -12.41 -18.79
CA TYR A 358 3.18 -12.08 -18.56
C TYR A 358 3.78 -12.89 -17.42
N ARG A 359 5.06 -13.24 -17.54
CA ARG A 359 5.88 -13.81 -16.47
C ARG A 359 7.26 -13.17 -16.40
N PHE A 360 7.78 -12.95 -15.19
CA PHE A 360 9.20 -12.68 -15.00
C PHE A 360 9.98 -13.99 -14.93
N VAL A 361 10.91 -14.19 -15.87
CA VAL A 361 11.75 -15.39 -15.94
C VAL A 361 13.14 -15.04 -15.42
N ILE A 362 13.50 -15.67 -14.29
CA ILE A 362 14.84 -15.58 -13.71
C ILE A 362 15.79 -16.44 -14.55
N SER A 363 16.84 -15.84 -15.10
CA SER A 363 17.87 -16.52 -15.87
C SER A 363 19.05 -16.95 -15.02
N GLU A 364 19.44 -16.11 -14.05
CA GLU A 364 20.62 -16.35 -13.22
C GLU A 364 20.46 -15.68 -11.85
N THR A 365 21.14 -16.22 -10.85
CA THR A 365 21.21 -15.63 -9.51
C THR A 365 22.65 -15.64 -9.03
N GLU A 366 23.21 -14.46 -8.84
CA GLU A 366 24.55 -14.29 -8.29
C GLU A 366 24.51 -14.39 -6.76
N ARG A 367 25.53 -15.01 -6.19
CA ARG A 367 25.68 -15.18 -4.74
C ARG A 367 27.07 -14.75 -4.27
N ASP A 368 27.15 -14.22 -3.06
CA ASP A 368 28.42 -13.94 -2.40
C ASP A 368 29.09 -15.23 -1.86
N GLY A 369 30.30 -15.09 -1.30
CA GLY A 369 31.05 -16.20 -0.69
C GLY A 369 30.38 -16.82 0.55
N ARG A 370 29.29 -16.23 1.06
CA ARG A 370 28.46 -16.76 2.16
C ARG A 370 27.13 -17.36 1.66
N GLY A 371 26.93 -17.42 0.34
CA GLY A 371 25.73 -17.96 -0.29
C GLY A 371 24.52 -17.02 -0.31
N ARG A 372 24.66 -15.76 0.11
CA ARG A 372 23.60 -14.74 0.05
C ARG A 372 23.41 -14.27 -1.38
N VAL A 373 22.16 -14.10 -1.80
CA VAL A 373 21.84 -13.59 -3.14
C VAL A 373 22.19 -12.11 -3.20
N ILE A 374 23.08 -11.74 -4.11
CA ILE A 374 23.50 -10.35 -4.32
C ILE A 374 22.75 -9.71 -5.50
N LYS A 375 22.38 -10.52 -6.51
CA LYS A 375 21.72 -10.03 -7.72
C LYS A 375 20.90 -11.13 -8.38
N VAL A 376 19.70 -10.79 -8.83
CA VAL A 376 18.86 -11.66 -9.64
C VAL A 376 18.77 -11.10 -11.05
N HIS A 377 19.18 -11.90 -12.03
CA HIS A 377 19.03 -11.57 -13.45
C HIS A 377 17.80 -12.24 -14.02
N GLY A 378 17.05 -11.50 -14.83
CA GLY A 378 15.85 -12.02 -15.47
C GLY A 378 15.19 -10.99 -16.37
N SER A 379 14.15 -11.41 -17.07
CA SER A 379 13.37 -10.53 -17.95
C SER A 379 11.89 -10.88 -17.92
N HIS A 380 11.05 -9.88 -18.14
CA HIS A 380 9.63 -10.08 -18.37
C HIS A 380 9.43 -10.69 -19.76
N LYS A 381 8.65 -11.77 -19.83
CA LYS A 381 8.22 -12.43 -21.06
C LYS A 381 6.71 -12.32 -21.17
N LYS A 382 6.23 -11.88 -22.34
CA LYS A 382 4.83 -12.07 -22.76
C LYS A 382 4.68 -13.54 -23.12
N VAL A 383 3.83 -14.26 -22.41
CA VAL A 383 3.67 -15.73 -22.53
C VAL A 383 2.28 -16.13 -23.01
N GLY A 384 1.38 -15.17 -23.16
CA GLY A 384 0.03 -15.37 -23.67
C GLY A 384 -0.57 -14.09 -24.23
N THR A 385 -1.81 -14.21 -24.72
CA THR A 385 -2.63 -13.12 -25.25
C THR A 385 -3.95 -13.05 -24.48
N ILE A 386 -4.59 -11.89 -24.50
CA ILE A 386 -5.89 -11.67 -23.84
C ILE A 386 -6.98 -12.55 -24.47
N SER A 387 -8.02 -12.84 -23.69
CA SER A 387 -9.20 -13.54 -24.18
C SER A 387 -9.98 -12.73 -25.21
N PRO A 388 -10.66 -13.38 -26.17
CA PRO A 388 -11.64 -12.73 -27.03
C PRO A 388 -12.64 -11.89 -26.24
N GLU A 389 -13.09 -12.40 -25.09
CA GLU A 389 -14.04 -11.75 -24.20
C GLU A 389 -13.48 -10.46 -23.60
N LEU A 390 -12.23 -10.48 -23.09
CA LEU A 390 -11.57 -9.27 -22.59
C LEU A 390 -11.24 -8.29 -23.71
N PHE A 391 -10.84 -8.77 -24.88
CA PHE A 391 -10.62 -7.92 -26.07
C PHE A 391 -11.90 -7.17 -26.44
N CYS A 392 -13.01 -7.89 -26.62
CA CYS A 392 -14.30 -7.30 -26.93
C CYS A 392 -14.74 -6.33 -25.84
N ARG A 393 -14.63 -6.71 -24.55
CA ARG A 393 -15.01 -5.83 -23.44
C ARG A 393 -14.19 -4.54 -23.40
N LEU A 394 -12.88 -4.61 -23.64
CA LEU A 394 -12.03 -3.41 -23.72
C LEU A 394 -12.44 -2.51 -24.88
N ARG A 395 -12.61 -3.09 -26.08
CA ARG A 395 -13.03 -2.36 -27.28
C ARG A 395 -14.40 -1.70 -27.09
N ASP A 396 -15.37 -2.46 -26.61
CA ASP A 396 -16.75 -2.01 -26.43
C ASP A 396 -16.84 -0.89 -25.36
N ASN A 397 -15.88 -0.86 -24.44
CA ASN A 397 -15.72 0.22 -23.45
C ASN A 397 -14.88 1.41 -23.94
N GLY A 398 -14.41 1.41 -25.19
CA GLY A 398 -13.74 2.55 -25.82
C GLY A 398 -12.24 2.38 -26.09
N ALA A 399 -11.64 1.24 -25.77
CA ALA A 399 -10.22 1.03 -25.99
C ALA A 399 -9.89 1.02 -27.50
N PRO A 400 -8.90 1.80 -27.98
CA PRO A 400 -8.53 1.78 -29.40
C PRO A 400 -8.01 0.40 -29.82
N GLU A 401 -8.61 -0.22 -30.84
CA GLU A 401 -8.17 -1.53 -31.33
C GLU A 401 -6.69 -1.53 -31.76
N ALA A 402 -6.21 -0.44 -32.36
CA ALA A 402 -4.81 -0.30 -32.74
C ALA A 402 -3.86 -0.47 -31.53
N GLU A 403 -4.27 0.01 -30.35
CA GLU A 403 -3.52 -0.14 -29.11
C GLU A 403 -3.63 -1.57 -28.56
N LEU A 404 -4.82 -2.20 -28.67
CA LEU A 404 -5.00 -3.61 -28.31
C LEU A 404 -4.12 -4.53 -29.15
N TYR A 405 -4.05 -4.34 -30.48
CA TYR A 405 -3.17 -5.11 -31.36
C TYR A 405 -1.69 -4.77 -31.16
N ARG A 406 -1.33 -3.54 -30.78
CA ARG A 406 0.05 -3.20 -30.39
C ARG A 406 0.47 -4.00 -29.16
N LEU A 407 -0.39 -4.05 -28.15
CA LEU A 407 -0.14 -4.76 -26.89
C LEU A 407 -0.24 -6.28 -27.04
N PHE A 408 -1.16 -6.76 -27.87
CA PHE A 408 -1.43 -8.19 -28.10
C PHE A 408 -1.69 -8.47 -29.58
N PRO A 409 -0.62 -8.61 -30.40
CA PRO A 409 -0.75 -8.81 -31.85
C PRO A 409 -1.53 -10.07 -32.22
N ASP A 410 -1.45 -11.10 -31.38
CA ASP A 410 -2.11 -12.40 -31.57
C ASP A 410 -3.51 -12.44 -30.94
N ALA A 411 -4.05 -11.32 -30.44
CA ALA A 411 -5.42 -11.27 -29.92
C ALA A 411 -6.42 -11.46 -31.06
N CYS A 412 -7.41 -12.32 -30.84
CA CYS A 412 -8.49 -12.56 -31.78
C CYS A 412 -9.80 -12.12 -31.12
N PRO A 413 -10.51 -11.10 -31.65
CA PRO A 413 -11.86 -10.81 -31.18
C PRO A 413 -12.76 -12.01 -31.48
N GLU A 414 -13.75 -12.24 -30.63
CA GLU A 414 -14.77 -13.25 -30.95
C GLU A 414 -15.45 -12.85 -32.27
N VAL A 415 -15.29 -13.69 -33.29
CA VAL A 415 -16.04 -13.53 -34.54
C VAL A 415 -17.48 -13.82 -34.20
N THR A 416 -18.32 -12.79 -34.14
CA THR A 416 -19.76 -12.97 -34.27
C THR A 416 -20.05 -13.46 -35.69
N GLU A 417 -20.02 -14.78 -35.89
CA GLU A 417 -20.74 -15.40 -37.00
C GLU A 417 -22.24 -15.23 -36.76
N LYS A 418 -22.83 -14.22 -37.40
CA LYS A 418 -23.99 -14.39 -38.29
C LYS A 418 -24.31 -13.13 -39.07
#